data_AF-A0A3P0X5M6-F1
#
_entry.id   AF-A0A3P0X5M6-F1
#
_cell.length_a   1.000
_cell.length_b   1.000
_cell.length_c   1.000
_cell.angle_alpha   90.00
_cell.angle_beta   90.00
_cell.angle_gamma   90.00
#
_symmetry.space_group_name_H-M   'P 1'
#
loop_
_entity.id
_entity.type
_entity.pdbx_description
1 polymer ?
#
loop_
_entity_poly.entity_id
_entity_poly.type
_entity_poly.pdbx_seq_one_letter_code
_entity_poly.pdbx_strand_id
1 'polypeptide(L)'
;MLKRSAGTPEPQPAPLKATGHIALPPEAQGDYPWDKQGSVIDLFFEDGKLHGYMTDHLDPDPQVAPAVYDFATSHADVHAVAWTTRVVHGTWYSFSGHLERGLVESPTLPGYYLLTGTLTTHDGEGAAIDRTVSLKREPGD
;
A
#
# COMPACT_ATOMS: atom_id res chain seq x y z
N MET A 1 -23.62 37.66 35.61
CA MET A 1 -24.02 37.22 34.26
C MET A 1 -22.85 37.48 33.31
N LEU A 2 -22.07 36.45 32.97
CA LEU A 2 -20.94 36.55 32.03
C LEU A 2 -21.44 36.33 30.60
N LYS A 3 -21.23 37.29 29.70
CA LYS A 3 -21.47 37.12 28.26
C LYS A 3 -20.28 36.37 27.66
N ARG A 4 -20.55 35.22 27.04
CA ARG A 4 -19.57 34.41 26.30
C ARG A 4 -19.31 35.06 24.94
N SER A 5 -18.04 35.34 24.64
CA SER A 5 -17.59 35.74 23.30
C SER A 5 -17.67 34.53 22.36
N ALA A 6 -18.32 34.68 21.21
CA ALA A 6 -18.29 33.70 20.13
C ALA A 6 -16.92 33.75 19.46
N GLY A 7 -16.21 32.61 19.44
CA GLY A 7 -14.97 32.47 18.68
C GLY A 7 -15.27 32.49 17.18
N THR A 8 -14.48 33.25 16.43
CA THR A 8 -14.42 33.22 14.97
C THR A 8 -14.06 31.79 14.53
N PRO A 9 -14.78 31.16 13.59
CA PRO A 9 -14.33 29.89 13.05
C PRO A 9 -13.03 30.11 12.28
N GLU A 10 -11.99 29.39 12.69
CA GLU A 10 -10.71 29.32 12.00
C GLU A 10 -10.96 28.81 10.56
N PRO A 11 -10.40 29.46 9.51
CA PRO A 11 -10.60 28.99 8.15
C PRO A 11 -9.96 27.61 8.00
N GLN A 12 -10.81 26.58 7.87
CA GLN A 12 -10.38 25.24 7.53
C GLN A 12 -9.63 25.30 6.19
N PRO A 13 -8.37 24.84 6.11
CA PRO A 13 -7.63 24.88 4.86
C PRO A 13 -8.42 24.07 3.83
N ALA A 14 -8.74 24.71 2.70
CA ALA A 14 -9.36 24.04 1.58
C ALA A 14 -8.50 22.84 1.19
N PRO A 15 -9.09 21.70 0.76
CA PRO A 15 -8.31 20.60 0.24
C PRO A 15 -7.45 21.13 -0.90
N LEU A 16 -6.13 21.01 -0.75
CA LEU A 16 -5.19 21.27 -1.82
C LEU A 16 -5.65 20.47 -3.02
N LYS A 17 -6.06 21.15 -4.09
CA LYS A 17 -6.22 20.51 -5.39
C LYS A 17 -4.83 19.98 -5.76
N ALA A 18 -4.64 18.67 -5.62
CA ALA A 18 -3.42 17.99 -6.00
C ALA A 18 -3.30 18.00 -7.54
N THR A 19 -2.86 19.13 -8.09
CA THR A 19 -2.28 19.20 -9.42
C THR A 19 -0.79 19.00 -9.29
N GLY A 20 -0.30 17.81 -9.63
CA GLY A 20 1.11 17.49 -9.70
C GLY A 20 1.31 16.00 -9.57
N HIS A 21 1.90 15.37 -10.60
CA HIS A 21 2.35 13.99 -10.54
C HIS A 21 3.17 13.81 -9.27
N ILE A 22 2.72 12.98 -8.33
CA ILE A 22 3.61 12.54 -7.27
C ILE A 22 4.47 11.43 -7.85
N ALA A 23 5.69 11.80 -8.25
CA ALA A 23 6.70 10.83 -8.62
C ALA A 23 7.29 10.24 -7.33
N LEU A 24 6.72 9.12 -6.88
CA LEU A 24 7.49 8.22 -6.03
C LEU A 24 8.72 7.74 -6.82
N PRO A 25 9.85 7.45 -6.15
CA PRO A 25 11.08 7.05 -6.84
C PRO A 25 10.82 5.79 -7.69
N PRO A 26 11.21 5.75 -8.98
CA PRO A 26 11.09 4.55 -9.82
C PRO A 26 11.71 3.31 -9.18
N GLU A 27 12.73 3.50 -8.35
CA GLU A 27 13.44 2.44 -7.64
C GLU A 27 12.62 1.80 -6.50
N ALA A 28 11.47 2.40 -6.14
CA ALA A 28 10.49 1.82 -5.22
C ALA A 28 9.47 0.93 -5.93
N GLN A 29 9.57 0.74 -7.25
CA GLN A 29 8.76 -0.22 -8.00
C GLN A 29 9.31 -1.65 -7.84
N GLY A 30 8.41 -2.63 -7.96
CA GLY A 30 8.70 -4.05 -7.98
C GLY A 30 8.12 -4.79 -6.78
N ASP A 31 8.75 -5.92 -6.48
CA ASP A 31 8.18 -6.94 -5.62
C ASP A 31 8.46 -6.70 -4.14
N TYR A 32 7.42 -6.84 -3.33
CA TYR A 32 7.44 -6.80 -1.87
C TYR A 32 6.87 -8.12 -1.33
N PRO A 33 7.71 -9.12 -1.05
CA PRO A 33 7.29 -10.37 -0.42
C PRO A 33 6.71 -10.07 0.97
N TRP A 34 5.53 -10.60 1.27
CA TRP A 34 4.82 -10.30 2.52
C TRP A 34 4.61 -11.50 3.44
N ASP A 35 4.92 -12.71 2.96
CA ASP A 35 4.98 -13.92 3.77
C ASP A 35 6.11 -14.87 3.33
N LYS A 36 6.19 -16.05 3.95
CA LYS A 36 7.17 -17.10 3.59
C LYS A 36 6.63 -18.11 2.58
N GLN A 37 5.35 -18.01 2.24
CA GLN A 37 4.65 -18.91 1.32
C GLN A 37 4.89 -18.49 -0.14
N GLY A 38 5.45 -17.29 -0.36
CA GLY A 38 5.73 -16.76 -1.70
C GLY A 38 4.74 -15.70 -2.14
N SER A 39 3.90 -15.20 -1.22
CA SER A 39 2.95 -14.14 -1.50
C SER A 39 3.67 -12.79 -1.64
N VAL A 40 3.31 -12.03 -2.66
CA VAL A 40 4.02 -10.81 -3.09
C VAL A 40 3.01 -9.69 -3.34
N ILE A 41 3.42 -8.46 -3.03
CA ILE A 41 2.77 -7.24 -3.52
C ILE A 41 3.70 -6.65 -4.58
N ASP A 42 3.25 -6.55 -5.83
CA ASP A 42 4.00 -5.89 -6.90
C ASP A 42 3.45 -4.47 -7.08
N LEU A 43 4.33 -3.48 -7.00
CA LEU A 43 4.01 -2.07 -7.18
C LEU A 43 4.67 -1.54 -8.45
N PHE A 44 3.88 -0.90 -9.31
CA PHE A 44 4.39 -0.20 -10.49
C PHE A 44 3.64 1.11 -10.73
N PHE A 45 4.18 1.94 -11.63
CA PHE A 45 3.66 3.26 -11.94
C PHE A 45 3.40 3.34 -13.43
N GLU A 46 2.19 3.75 -13.78
CA GLU A 46 1.76 3.99 -15.15
C GLU A 46 1.04 5.34 -15.16
N ASP A 47 1.36 6.20 -16.13
CA ASP A 47 0.83 7.57 -16.24
C ASP A 47 0.93 8.41 -14.94
N GLY A 48 1.96 8.14 -14.12
CA GLY A 48 2.18 8.82 -12.84
C GLY A 48 1.18 8.45 -11.74
N LYS A 49 0.48 7.32 -11.88
CA LYS A 49 -0.39 6.74 -10.86
C LYS A 49 0.20 5.43 -10.36
N LEU A 50 -0.06 5.11 -9.10
CA LEU A 50 0.28 3.80 -8.55
C LEU A 50 -0.67 2.74 -9.10
N HIS A 51 -0.10 1.65 -9.57
CA HIS A 51 -0.77 0.42 -9.93
C HIS A 51 -0.10 -0.74 -9.21
N GLY A 52 -0.73 -1.90 -9.23
CA GLY A 52 -0.19 -3.07 -8.58
C GLY A 52 -1.19 -4.21 -8.54
N TYR A 53 -0.67 -5.35 -8.14
CA TYR A 53 -1.44 -6.53 -7.81
C TYR A 53 -0.79 -7.23 -6.64
N MET A 54 -1.55 -8.09 -5.99
CA MET A 54 -1.08 -8.93 -4.89
C MET A 54 -1.31 -10.39 -5.24
N THR A 55 -0.29 -11.22 -5.08
CA THR A 55 -0.43 -12.67 -5.05
C THR A 55 -0.57 -13.12 -3.60
N ASP A 56 -1.49 -14.05 -3.34
CA ASP A 56 -1.67 -14.68 -2.03
C ASP A 56 -1.78 -16.21 -2.16
N HIS A 57 -0.85 -16.90 -1.50
CA HIS A 57 -0.88 -18.34 -1.28
C HIS A 57 -1.75 -18.68 -0.07
N LEU A 58 -3.08 -18.63 -0.28
CA LEU A 58 -4.08 -18.96 0.74
C LEU A 58 -4.00 -20.41 1.23
N ASP A 59 -3.53 -21.32 0.37
CA ASP A 59 -3.29 -22.72 0.70
C ASP A 59 -1.78 -22.99 0.76
N PRO A 60 -1.26 -23.63 1.83
CA PRO A 60 0.14 -23.99 1.93
C PRO A 60 0.57 -25.11 0.96
N ASP A 61 -0.35 -25.81 0.28
CA ASP A 61 -0.02 -26.78 -0.76
C ASP A 61 0.57 -26.07 -1.99
N PRO A 62 1.85 -26.33 -2.35
CA PRO A 62 2.50 -25.69 -3.49
C PRO A 62 1.90 -26.07 -4.85
N GLN A 63 1.00 -27.06 -4.93
CA GLN A 63 0.26 -27.38 -6.15
C GLN A 63 -0.96 -26.47 -6.37
N VAL A 64 -1.40 -25.74 -5.34
CA VAL A 64 -2.51 -24.80 -5.45
C VAL A 64 -1.97 -23.47 -5.97
N ALA A 65 -2.53 -22.99 -7.08
CA ALA A 65 -2.15 -21.72 -7.66
C ALA A 65 -2.52 -20.56 -6.71
N PRO A 66 -1.66 -19.53 -6.57
CA PRO A 66 -1.99 -18.36 -5.77
C PRO A 66 -3.17 -17.59 -6.36
N ALA A 67 -3.96 -16.97 -5.49
CA ALA A 67 -4.96 -16.00 -5.93
C ALA A 67 -4.28 -14.68 -6.28
N VAL A 68 -4.75 -14.02 -7.34
CA VAL A 68 -4.24 -12.73 -7.80
C VAL A 68 -5.29 -11.66 -7.59
N TYR A 69 -4.90 -10.56 -6.95
CA TYR A 69 -5.77 -9.47 -6.55
C TYR A 69 -5.26 -8.15 -7.16
N ASP A 70 -5.87 -7.71 -8.26
CA ASP A 70 -5.57 -6.41 -8.86
C ASP A 70 -5.99 -5.27 -7.94
N PHE A 71 -5.27 -4.16 -7.97
CA PHE A 71 -5.70 -2.94 -7.28
C PHE A 71 -6.99 -2.40 -7.91
N ALA A 72 -8.01 -2.20 -7.08
CA ALA A 72 -9.27 -1.56 -7.44
C ALA A 72 -9.17 -0.03 -7.26
N THR A 73 -8.53 0.40 -6.18
CA THR A 73 -8.17 1.81 -5.93
C THR A 73 -6.73 1.88 -5.45
N SER A 74 -6.07 2.99 -5.76
CA SER A 74 -4.71 3.25 -5.35
C SER A 74 -4.48 4.75 -5.25
N HIS A 75 -3.70 5.13 -4.25
CA HIS A 75 -3.22 6.48 -4.03
C HIS A 75 -1.80 6.41 -3.52
N ALA A 76 -0.97 7.29 -4.03
CA ALA A 76 0.42 7.36 -3.63
C ALA A 76 0.89 8.81 -3.72
N ASP A 77 1.37 9.32 -2.60
CA ASP A 77 2.01 10.62 -2.52
C ASP A 77 3.34 10.56 -1.74
N VAL A 78 3.97 11.70 -1.50
CA VAL A 78 5.26 11.79 -0.80
C VAL A 78 5.18 11.44 0.69
N HIS A 79 3.97 11.32 1.23
CA HIS A 79 3.68 11.05 2.63
C HIS A 79 3.01 9.70 2.86
N ALA A 80 2.21 9.23 1.91
CA ALA A 80 1.37 8.07 2.10
C ALA A 80 1.21 7.23 0.84
N VAL A 81 1.04 5.93 1.05
CA VAL A 81 0.60 4.99 0.03
C VAL A 81 -0.57 4.18 0.57
N ALA A 82 -1.63 4.09 -0.20
CA ALA A 82 -2.83 3.35 0.15
C ALA A 82 -3.47 2.71 -1.08
N TRP A 83 -4.06 1.54 -0.91
CA TRP A 83 -4.79 0.86 -1.97
C TRP A 83 -5.84 -0.09 -1.41
N THR A 84 -6.77 -0.47 -2.28
CA THR A 84 -7.67 -1.61 -2.07
C THR A 84 -7.60 -2.52 -3.27
N THR A 85 -7.78 -3.82 -3.07
CA THR A 85 -7.83 -4.79 -4.16
C THR A 85 -9.26 -5.09 -4.60
N ARG A 86 -9.40 -5.69 -5.79
CA ARG A 86 -10.65 -6.33 -6.22
C ARG A 86 -10.95 -7.53 -5.34
N VAL A 87 -12.24 -7.82 -5.17
CA VAL A 87 -12.70 -9.00 -4.45
C VAL A 87 -12.49 -10.26 -5.28
N VAL A 88 -11.85 -11.27 -4.69
CA VAL A 88 -11.68 -12.61 -5.27
C VAL A 88 -12.19 -13.62 -4.26
N HIS A 89 -13.19 -14.42 -4.66
CA HIS A 89 -13.85 -15.41 -3.80
C HIS A 89 -14.33 -14.88 -2.42
N GLY A 90 -14.69 -13.60 -2.35
CA GLY A 90 -15.16 -12.95 -1.12
C GLY A 90 -14.04 -12.31 -0.28
N THR A 91 -12.77 -12.56 -0.60
CA THR A 91 -11.62 -11.94 0.07
C THR A 91 -11.14 -10.72 -0.70
N TRP A 92 -10.69 -9.68 0.01
CA TRP A 92 -9.97 -8.55 -0.56
C TRP A 92 -9.03 -7.93 0.47
N TYR A 93 -8.13 -7.06 0.02
CA TYR A 93 -7.11 -6.46 0.87
C TYR A 93 -7.18 -4.94 0.78
N SER A 94 -6.89 -4.28 1.90
CA SER A 94 -6.56 -2.86 1.93
C SER A 94 -5.19 -2.64 2.54
N PHE A 95 -4.48 -1.64 2.06
CA PHE A 95 -3.25 -1.18 2.67
C PHE A 95 -3.31 0.31 2.97
N SER A 96 -2.72 0.71 4.09
CA SER A 96 -2.43 2.10 4.42
C SER A 96 -1.05 2.20 5.07
N GLY A 97 -0.18 3.01 4.50
CA GLY A 97 1.21 3.11 4.93
C GLY A 97 2.00 4.13 4.13
N HIS A 98 3.28 3.85 3.95
CA HIS A 98 4.23 4.72 3.25
C HIS A 98 5.39 3.90 2.68
N LEU A 99 6.06 4.46 1.68
CA LEU A 99 7.32 3.95 1.16
C LEU A 99 8.49 4.66 1.86
N GLU A 100 9.47 3.89 2.31
CA GLU A 100 10.64 4.39 3.02
C GLU A 100 11.91 4.03 2.27
N ARG A 101 12.88 4.94 2.26
CA ARG A 101 14.24 4.60 1.82
C ARG A 101 14.89 3.74 2.90
N GLY A 102 15.23 2.51 2.55
CA GLY A 102 15.92 1.61 3.47
C GLY A 102 17.39 1.96 3.67
N LEU A 103 18.05 1.27 4.61
CA LEU A 103 19.43 1.56 5.00
C LEU A 103 20.49 0.98 4.07
N VAL A 104 20.11 0.10 3.14
CA VAL A 104 21.08 -0.51 2.21
C VAL A 104 21.46 0.49 1.12
N GLU A 105 22.74 0.51 0.74
CA GLU A 105 23.30 1.53 -0.15
C GLU A 105 23.05 1.26 -1.64
N SER A 106 22.83 0.00 -2.03
CA SER A 106 22.65 -0.40 -3.43
C SER A 106 21.20 -0.76 -3.76
N PRO A 107 20.63 -0.26 -4.88
CA PRO A 107 19.30 -0.66 -5.37
C PRO A 107 19.22 -2.13 -5.79
N THR A 108 20.36 -2.79 -5.94
CA THR A 108 20.45 -4.22 -6.25
C THR A 108 20.40 -5.10 -5.00
N LEU A 109 20.20 -4.52 -3.81
CA LEU A 109 20.09 -5.27 -2.56
C LEU A 109 18.65 -5.21 -2.02
N PRO A 110 18.14 -6.32 -1.44
CA PRO A 110 16.83 -6.31 -0.81
C PRO A 110 16.72 -5.25 0.29
N GLY A 111 15.61 -4.52 0.28
CA GLY A 111 15.33 -3.47 1.24
C GLY A 111 15.95 -2.11 0.91
N TYR A 112 16.32 -1.87 -0.35
CA TYR A 112 16.62 -0.50 -0.81
C TYR A 112 15.41 0.42 -0.63
N TYR A 113 14.22 -0.10 -0.85
CA TYR A 113 12.97 0.50 -0.34
C TYR A 113 12.26 -0.46 0.60
N LEU A 114 11.51 0.13 1.53
CA LEU A 114 10.60 -0.58 2.41
C LEU A 114 9.17 -0.09 2.16
N LEU A 115 8.22 -1.02 2.19
CA LEU A 115 6.81 -0.72 2.26
C LEU A 115 6.34 -0.97 3.69
N THR A 116 6.08 0.09 4.43
CA THR A 116 5.77 0.04 5.86
C THR A 116 4.35 0.53 6.11
N GLY A 117 3.54 -0.22 6.87
CA GLY A 117 2.16 0.16 7.14
C GLY A 117 1.30 -0.96 7.71
N THR A 118 0.00 -0.87 7.47
CA THR A 118 -0.99 -1.88 7.84
C THR A 118 -1.60 -2.48 6.58
N LEU A 119 -1.45 -3.79 6.44
CA LEU A 119 -2.17 -4.62 5.47
C LEU A 119 -3.34 -5.28 6.17
N THR A 120 -4.56 -5.02 5.70
CA THR A 120 -5.78 -5.60 6.26
C THR A 120 -6.37 -6.58 5.25
N THR A 121 -6.65 -7.80 5.71
CA THR A 121 -7.45 -8.77 4.96
C THR A 121 -8.90 -8.63 5.38
N HIS A 122 -9.80 -8.57 4.40
CA HIS A 122 -11.25 -8.52 4.60
C HIS A 122 -11.89 -9.75 3.98
N ASP A 123 -12.93 -10.28 4.63
CA ASP A 123 -13.76 -11.36 4.09
C ASP A 123 -15.17 -10.88 3.70
N GLY A 124 -15.92 -11.77 3.05
CA GLY A 124 -17.28 -11.49 2.60
C GLY A 124 -18.32 -11.45 3.73
N GLU A 125 -17.94 -11.84 4.95
CA GLU A 125 -18.79 -11.85 6.15
C GLU A 125 -18.60 -10.59 7.00
N GLY A 126 -17.63 -9.74 6.64
CA GLY A 126 -17.33 -8.47 7.30
C GLY A 126 -16.26 -8.56 8.39
N ALA A 127 -15.54 -9.68 8.50
CA ALA A 127 -14.36 -9.75 9.35
C ALA A 127 -13.18 -9.04 8.67
N ALA A 128 -12.34 -8.44 9.50
CA ALA A 128 -11.11 -7.77 9.09
C ALA A 128 -9.95 -8.18 10.00
N ILE A 129 -8.81 -8.53 9.41
CA ILE A 129 -7.58 -8.90 10.12
C ILE A 129 -6.48 -7.93 9.71
N ASP A 130 -6.01 -7.14 10.67
CA ASP A 130 -4.91 -6.22 10.47
C ASP A 130 -3.56 -6.90 10.69
N ARG A 131 -2.61 -6.61 9.81
CA ARG A 131 -1.20 -6.97 9.94
C ARG A 131 -0.33 -5.72 9.75
N THR A 132 0.44 -5.35 10.76
CA THR A 132 1.52 -4.38 10.60
C THR A 132 2.67 -5.03 9.82
N VAL A 133 3.13 -4.38 8.77
CA VAL A 133 4.17 -4.88 7.87
C VAL A 133 5.29 -3.85 7.67
N SER A 134 6.49 -4.36 7.43
CA SER A 134 7.63 -3.59 6.89
C SER A 134 8.33 -4.50 5.89
N LEU A 135 7.92 -4.38 4.63
CA LEU A 135 8.27 -5.30 3.55
C LEU A 135 9.46 -4.76 2.79
N LYS A 136 10.44 -5.61 2.50
CA LYS A 136 11.60 -5.23 1.72
C LYS A 136 11.28 -5.35 0.25
N ARG A 137 11.60 -4.31 -0.52
CA ARG A 137 11.63 -4.39 -1.97
C ARG A 137 12.73 -5.35 -2.39
N GLU A 138 12.40 -6.36 -3.17
CA GLU A 138 13.38 -7.26 -3.79
C GLU A 138 14.08 -6.56 -4.97
N PRO A 139 15.34 -6.90 -5.26
CA PRO A 139 16.03 -6.43 -6.47
C PRO A 139 15.21 -6.74 -7.72
N GLY A 140 15.20 -5.81 -8.68
CA GLY A 140 14.66 -6.11 -10.01
C GLY A 140 15.75 -6.80 -10.82
N ASP A 141 15.35 -7.67 -11.74
CA ASP A 141 16.25 -8.29 -12.73
C ASP A 141 16.85 -7.26 -13.70
#